data_AF-A0A9P5ZLY7-F1
#
_entry.id   AF-A0A9P5ZLY7-F1
#
_cell.length_a   1.000
_cell.length_b   1.000
_cell.length_c   1.000
_cell.angle_alpha   90.00
_cell.angle_beta   90.00
_cell.angle_gamma   90.00
#
_symmetry.space_group_name_H-M   'P 1'
#
loop_
_entity.id
_entity.type
_entity.pdbx_description
1 polymer ?
#
loop_
_entity_poly.entity_id
_entity_poly.type
_entity_poly.pdbx_seq_one_letter_code
_entity_poly.pdbx_strand_id
1 'polypeptide(L)' 'DDIDILDIKEWIMRNAQHVRRITELWKSARSADDRTAIFEAFGLRWTPLLELQYWDPVKFIVIDTMHTLDINLLKHHI' A
#
# COMPACT_ATOMS: atom_id res chain seq x y z
N ASP A 1 13.26 3.83 -3.02
CA ASP A 1 14.10 2.74 -3.52
C ASP A 1 14.94 2.20 -2.39
N ASP A 2 14.41 1.19 -1.71
CA ASP A 2 15.02 0.48 -0.57
C ASP A 2 14.92 -1.05 -0.79
N ILE A 3 14.76 -1.46 -2.05
CA ILE A 3 14.46 -2.86 -2.43
C ILE A 3 15.62 -3.81 -2.08
N ASP A 4 16.84 -3.30 -2.00
CA ASP A 4 18.05 -4.06 -1.67
C ASP A 4 18.29 -4.21 -0.15
N ILE A 5 17.48 -3.56 0.69
CA ILE A 5 17.57 -3.68 2.14
C ILE A 5 16.92 -5.01 2.56
N LEU A 6 17.72 -6.01 2.85
CA LEU A 6 17.23 -7.34 3.27
C LEU A 6 17.15 -7.51 4.79
N ASP A 7 17.75 -6.62 5.58
CA ASP A 7 17.58 -6.64 7.04
C ASP A 7 16.21 -6.05 7.41
N ILE A 8 15.35 -6.92 7.95
CA ILE A 8 13.99 -6.58 8.40
C ILE A 8 14.00 -5.44 9.43
N LYS A 9 15.08 -5.27 10.20
CA LYS A 9 15.18 -4.20 11.22
C LYS A 9 15.29 -2.81 10.60
N GLU A 10 15.78 -2.72 9.37
CA GLU A 10 15.91 -1.47 8.63
C GLU A 10 14.61 -1.09 7.90
N TRP A 11 13.62 -1.99 7.88
CA TRP A 11 12.36 -1.75 7.18
C TRP A 11 11.46 -0.78 7.93
N ILE A 12 10.95 0.21 7.19
CA ILE A 12 9.94 1.14 7.70
C ILE A 12 8.61 0.40 7.80
N MET A 13 8.19 0.10 9.03
CA MET A 13 6.92 -0.56 9.29
C MET A 13 5.73 0.33 8.90
N ARG A 14 4.82 -0.22 8.10
CA ARG A 14 3.59 0.48 7.74
C ARG A 14 2.66 0.59 8.95
N ASN A 15 2.02 1.75 9.09
CA ASN A 15 1.07 2.03 10.16
C ASN A 15 -0.37 2.04 9.63
N ALA A 16 -1.24 1.22 10.20
CA ALA A 16 -2.64 1.10 9.77
C ALA A 16 -3.44 2.41 9.90
N GLN A 17 -3.16 3.23 10.91
CA GLN A 17 -3.79 4.54 11.08
C GLN A 17 -3.31 5.53 10.03
N HIS A 18 -2.02 5.46 9.64
CA HIS A 18 -1.51 6.25 8.53
C HIS A 18 -2.22 5.88 7.23
N VAL A 19 -2.33 4.58 6.93
CA VAL A 19 -3.05 4.09 5.75
C VAL A 19 -4.49 4.60 5.73
N ARG A 20 -5.23 4.43 6.85
CA ARG A 20 -6.62 4.91 6.96
C ARG A 20 -6.75 6.42 6.69
N ARG A 21 -5.84 7.25 7.23
CA ARG A 21 -5.85 8.70 6.99
C ARG A 21 -5.66 9.06 5.52
N ILE A 22 -4.68 8.46 4.85
CA ILE A 22 -4.40 8.74 3.44
C ILE A 22 -5.54 8.24 2.55
N THR A 23 -6.11 7.07 2.85
CA THR A 23 -7.23 6.55 2.06
C THR A 23 -8.51 7.37 2.23
N GLU A 24 -8.76 7.93 3.43
CA GLU A 24 -9.87 8.88 3.62
C GLU A 24 -9.62 10.22 2.91
N LEU A 25 -8.37 10.69 2.87
CA LEU A 25 -7.99 11.85 2.06
C LEU A 25 -8.26 11.58 0.56
N TRP A 26 -7.91 10.39 0.07
CA TRP A 26 -8.18 9.96 -1.30
C TRP A 26 -9.70 9.88 -1.58
N LYS A 27 -10.49 9.34 -0.64
CA LYS A 27 -11.95 9.24 -0.76
C LYS A 27 -12.60 10.63 -0.83
N SER A 28 -12.17 11.54 0.03
CA SER A 28 -12.69 12.91 0.16
C SER A 28 -12.16 13.89 -0.90
N ALA A 29 -11.15 13.50 -1.67
CA ALA A 29 -10.63 14.29 -2.78
C ALA A 29 -11.72 14.58 -3.83
N ARG A 30 -11.74 15.83 -4.31
CA ARG A 30 -12.82 16.38 -5.15
C ARG A 30 -12.61 16.14 -6.64
N SER A 31 -11.35 16.08 -7.08
CA SER A 31 -11.00 15.80 -8.48
C SER A 31 -10.41 14.38 -8.64
N ALA A 32 -10.55 13.85 -9.85
CA ALA A 32 -9.79 12.67 -10.28
C ALA A 32 -8.29 12.96 -10.25
N ASP A 33 -7.87 14.18 -10.58
CA ASP A 33 -6.46 14.59 -10.57
C ASP A 33 -5.88 14.59 -9.15
N ASP A 34 -6.65 15.05 -8.17
CA ASP A 34 -6.27 15.01 -6.74
C ASP A 34 -6.09 13.57 -6.26
N ARG A 35 -6.99 12.67 -6.68
CA ARG A 35 -6.91 11.24 -6.38
C ARG A 35 -5.68 10.61 -7.00
N THR A 36 -5.35 10.98 -8.23
CA THR A 36 -4.13 10.53 -8.92
C THR A 36 -2.90 11.05 -8.20
N ALA A 37 -2.83 12.32 -7.84
CA ALA A 37 -1.70 12.91 -7.12
C ALA A 37 -1.48 12.25 -5.75
N ILE A 38 -2.56 11.97 -5.00
CA ILE A 38 -2.47 11.24 -3.72
C ILE A 38 -1.98 9.81 -3.95
N PHE A 39 -2.46 9.15 -5.00
CA PHE A 39 -2.02 7.81 -5.34
C PHE A 39 -0.54 7.77 -5.76
N GLU A 40 -0.07 8.73 -6.55
CA GLU A 40 1.33 8.84 -6.94
C GLU A 40 2.25 9.13 -5.75
N ALA A 41 1.79 9.97 -4.81
CA ALA A 41 2.58 10.33 -3.63
C ALA A 41 2.67 9.20 -2.59
N PHE A 42 1.59 8.45 -2.37
CA PHE A 42 1.51 7.47 -1.26
C PHE A 42 1.34 6.02 -1.71
N GLY A 43 0.97 5.76 -2.96
CA GLY A 43 0.64 4.42 -3.47
C GLY A 43 -0.63 3.82 -2.87
N LEU A 44 -1.48 4.64 -2.23
CA LEU A 44 -2.66 4.20 -1.50
C LEU A 44 -3.94 4.71 -2.15
N ARG A 45 -4.97 3.86 -2.18
CA ARG A 45 -6.32 4.19 -2.69
C ARG A 45 -7.37 3.69 -1.73
N TRP A 46 -8.53 4.36 -1.71
CA TRP A 46 -9.65 3.91 -0.91
C TRP A 46 -10.29 2.65 -1.51
N THR A 47 -10.67 1.71 -0.64
CA THR A 47 -11.49 0.55 -1.00
C THR A 47 -12.55 0.32 0.08
N PRO A 48 -13.69 -0.31 -0.27
CA PRO A 48 -14.73 -0.64 0.71
C PRO A 48 -14.24 -1.51 1.88
N LEU A 49 -13.17 -2.28 1.69
CA LEU A 49 -12.58 -3.12 2.74
C LEU A 49 -12.13 -2.31 3.96
N LEU A 50 -11.77 -1.02 3.77
CA LEU A 50 -11.30 -0.16 4.86
C LEU A 50 -12.41 0.26 5.83
N GLU A 51 -13.68 0.14 5.43
CA GLU A 51 -14.85 0.41 6.29
C GLU A 51 -15.12 -0.74 7.27
N LEU A 52 -14.56 -1.92 7.02
CA LEU A 52 -14.72 -3.08 7.89
C LEU A 52 -13.90 -2.88 9.17
N GLN A 53 -14.57 -2.91 10.32
CA GLN A 53 -13.93 -2.67 11.63
C GLN A 53 -12.85 -3.71 11.96
N TYR A 54 -13.01 -4.93 11.47
CA TYR A 54 -12.05 -6.01 11.69
C TYR A 54 -10.88 -5.98 10.69
N TRP A 55 -10.94 -5.17 9.64
CA TRP A 55 -9.94 -5.18 8.58
C TRP A 55 -8.75 -4.28 8.90
N ASP A 56 -7.57 -4.88 9.00
CA ASP A 56 -6.28 -4.20 9.11
C ASP A 56 -5.55 -4.23 7.75
N PRO A 57 -5.41 -3.08 7.06
CA PRO A 57 -4.78 -3.03 5.75
C PRO A 57 -3.27 -3.32 5.77
N VAL A 58 -2.62 -3.29 6.93
CA VAL A 58 -1.20 -3.64 7.06
C VAL A 58 -1.03 -5.15 7.24
N LYS A 59 -1.95 -5.80 7.95
CA LYS A 59 -1.86 -7.24 8.26
C LYS A 59 -2.53 -8.15 7.25
N PHE A 60 -3.55 -7.65 6.54
CA PHE A 60 -4.37 -8.46 5.63
C PHE A 60 -4.16 -8.14 4.16
N ILE A 61 -3.06 -7.46 3.83
CA ILE A 61 -2.62 -7.38 2.43
C ILE A 61 -2.23 -8.77 1.97
N VAL A 62 -2.97 -9.29 0.99
CA VAL A 62 -2.64 -10.56 0.32
C VAL A 62 -1.53 -10.27 -0.67
N ILE A 63 -0.35 -10.82 -0.40
CA ILE A 63 0.73 -10.89 -1.38
C ILE A 63 0.44 -12.13 -2.24
N ASP A 64 -0.12 -11.91 -3.42
CA ASP A 64 -0.44 -13.00 -4.34
C ASP A 64 0.77 -13.36 -5.22
N THR A 65 0.96 -14.66 -5.43
CA THR A 65 2.09 -15.20 -6.19
C THR A 65 2.03 -14.82 -7.66
N MET A 66 0.83 -14.69 -8.24
CA MET A 66 0.69 -14.23 -9.64
C MET A 66 1.23 -12.80 -9.81
N HIS A 67 0.83 -11.88 -8.93
CA HIS A 67 1.27 -10.48 -9.03
C HIS A 67 2.74 -10.28 -8.70
N THR A 68 3.30 -11.05 -7.77
CA THR A 68 4.73 -10.96 -7.40
C THR A 68 5.67 -11.59 -8.42
N LEU A 69 5.22 -12.60 -9.16
CA LEU A 69 5.93 -13.14 -10.33
C LEU A 69 5.85 -12.18 -11.52
N ASP A 70 4.68 -11.60 -11.79
CA ASP A 70 4.45 -10.69 -12.93
C ASP A 70 5.25 -9.39 -12.83
N ILE A 71 5.43 -8.85 -11.62
CA ILE A 71 6.29 -7.67 -11.39
C ILE A 71 7.78 -8.02 -11.27
N ASN A 72 8.17 -9.27 -11.55
CA ASN A 72 9.55 -9.74 -11.59
C ASN A 72 10.35 -9.55 -10.28
N LEU A 73 9.67 -9.31 -9.15
CA LEU A 73 10.27 -9.13 -7.83
C LEU A 73 11.03 -10.39 -7.39
N LEU A 74 10.50 -11.57 -7.72
CA LEU A 74 11.16 -12.84 -7.40
C LEU A 74 12.48 -13.02 -8.15
N LYS A 75 12.62 -12.51 -9.38
CA LYS A 75 13.92 -12.61 -10.10
C LYS A 75 14.98 -11.64 -9.59
N HIS A 76 14.59 -10.57 -8.89
CA HIS A 76 15.54 -9.61 -8.33
C HIS A 76 16.25 -10.12 -7.07
N HIS A 77 15.63 -11.06 -6.35
CA HIS A 77 16.10 -11.50 -5.03
C HIS A 77 16.34 -13.02 -4.91
N ILE A 78 16.21 -13.76 -6.01
CA ILE A 78 16.63 -15.18 -6.12
C ILE A 78 18.00 -15.25 -6.79
#